data_AF-A0A1X2Z1P5-F1
#
_entry.id   AF-A0A1X2Z1P5-F1
#
_cell.length_a   1.000
_cell.length_b   1.000
_cell.length_c   1.000
_cell.angle_alpha   90.00
_cell.angle_beta   90.00
_cell.angle_gamma   90.00
#
_symmetry.space_group_name_H-M   'P 1'
#
loop_
_entity.id
_entity.type
_entity.pdbx_description
1 polymer ?
#
loop_
_entity_poly.entity_id
_entity_poly.type
_entity_poly.pdbx_seq_one_letter_code
_entity_poly.pdbx_strand_id
1 'polypeptide(L)'
;MADSALAAVQALDDQRLKLVDEFVRRAWNMWRSLTPSDWWNDAVAEGAAAYVTQQHIAFVKAMRQQGISYADTMLRLAGVNGLGDVPQYEVVRANTDPWQVSMRVADEYRTQAVKNPEIRPATWDEILKDADQSAADHVKAWLMSAKIQLENNAVTDGYVTQNRAIQSRYRSSGVERYRRVIHPELSKTGSCGLCVVAATNTFTRADLMPMHNRCKCTVAPIVGSNDPGLKLNSDDLMTIYKAAGKTAGRDYSTSATDLTKLRVKVVNNSELGPVLLRKDAPVNENAPEWHLPDMRMTHAQMERMFARATEFNSRYKELLDGDKDSVRFRFDGRSYEFKKTVHTKQAWQYVRSLLAYSRGFLGLAA
;
A
#
# COMPACT_ATOMS: atom_id res chain seq x y z
N MET A 1 -15.30 4.98 28.72
CA MET A 1 -13.98 4.58 28.16
C MET A 1 -14.11 3.62 26.99
N ALA A 2 -14.84 2.50 27.12
CA ALA A 2 -15.01 1.53 26.02
C ALA A 2 -15.69 2.12 24.76
N ASP A 3 -16.75 2.91 24.92
CA ASP A 3 -17.49 3.49 23.79
C ASP A 3 -16.66 4.50 22.99
N SER A 4 -15.83 5.30 23.67
CA SER A 4 -14.93 6.27 23.03
C SER A 4 -13.81 5.59 22.23
N ALA A 5 -13.28 4.47 22.73
CA ALA A 5 -12.27 3.68 22.01
C ALA A 5 -12.89 3.00 20.78
N LEU A 6 -14.09 2.42 20.90
CA LEU A 6 -14.80 1.80 19.80
C LEU A 6 -15.14 2.82 18.70
N ALA A 7 -15.65 4.00 19.07
CA ALA A 7 -15.95 5.07 18.13
C ALA A 7 -14.68 5.56 17.37
N ALA A 8 -13.55 5.69 18.07
CA ALA A 8 -12.28 6.08 17.45
C ALA A 8 -11.79 5.04 16.42
N VAL A 9 -11.98 3.75 16.70
CA VAL A 9 -11.63 2.67 15.78
C VAL A 9 -12.55 2.68 14.55
N GLN A 10 -13.86 2.77 14.76
CA GLN A 10 -14.84 2.80 13.66
C GLN A 10 -14.55 3.98 12.73
N ALA A 11 -14.31 5.17 13.31
CA ALA A 11 -13.90 6.34 12.54
C ALA A 11 -12.60 6.10 11.76
N LEU A 12 -11.59 5.46 12.36
CA LEU A 12 -10.32 5.15 11.70
C LEU A 12 -10.51 4.20 10.51
N ASP A 13 -11.32 3.13 10.64
CA ASP A 13 -11.57 2.18 9.55
C ASP A 13 -12.44 2.78 8.44
N ASP A 14 -13.50 3.51 8.79
CA ASP A 14 -14.36 4.20 7.82
C ASP A 14 -13.57 5.20 6.98
N GLN A 15 -12.72 6.00 7.63
CA GLN A 15 -11.88 6.97 6.93
C GLN A 15 -10.81 6.27 6.08
N ARG A 16 -10.23 5.15 6.56
CA ARG A 16 -9.30 4.34 5.77
C ARG A 16 -9.96 3.86 4.48
N LEU A 17 -11.15 3.26 4.56
CA LEU A 17 -11.85 2.73 3.39
C LEU A 17 -12.17 3.86 2.39
N LYS A 18 -12.68 5.00 2.87
CA LYS A 18 -12.95 6.18 2.02
C LYS A 18 -11.70 6.67 1.29
N LEU A 19 -10.57 6.79 2.00
CA LEU A 19 -9.31 7.25 1.42
C LEU A 19 -8.74 6.24 0.40
N VAL A 20 -8.86 4.93 0.66
CA VAL A 20 -8.47 3.89 -0.30
C VAL A 20 -9.31 4.00 -1.57
N ASP A 21 -10.64 4.04 -1.42
CA ASP A 21 -11.56 4.12 -2.56
C ASP A 21 -11.33 5.39 -3.38
N GLU A 22 -11.10 6.53 -2.72
CA GLU A 22 -10.81 7.79 -3.40
C GLU A 22 -9.50 7.71 -4.19
N PHE A 23 -8.42 7.20 -3.58
CA PHE A 23 -7.14 7.05 -4.25
C PHE A 23 -7.24 6.08 -5.43
N VAL A 24 -7.79 4.89 -5.22
CA VAL A 24 -7.97 3.87 -6.26
C VAL A 24 -8.80 4.44 -7.42
N ARG A 25 -9.90 5.13 -7.14
CA ARG A 25 -10.73 5.75 -8.17
C ARG A 25 -9.96 6.79 -8.99
N ARG A 26 -9.25 7.72 -8.33
CA ARG A 26 -8.45 8.76 -9.02
C ARG A 26 -7.34 8.14 -9.87
N ALA A 27 -6.61 7.18 -9.31
CA ALA A 27 -5.52 6.51 -10.00
C ALA A 27 -6.02 5.63 -11.15
N TRP A 28 -7.10 4.88 -10.96
CA TRP A 28 -7.66 4.01 -11.99
C TRP A 28 -8.29 4.81 -13.13
N ASN A 29 -8.95 5.94 -12.84
CA ASN A 29 -9.46 6.83 -13.88
C ASN A 29 -8.34 7.37 -14.78
N MET A 30 -7.18 7.70 -14.21
CA MET A 30 -6.00 8.11 -14.97
C MET A 30 -5.50 6.99 -15.89
N TRP A 31 -5.39 5.76 -15.39
CA TRP A 31 -4.97 4.63 -16.22
C TRP A 31 -5.99 4.31 -17.32
N ARG A 32 -7.29 4.39 -17.00
CA ARG A 32 -8.37 4.13 -17.96
C ARG A 32 -8.54 5.21 -19.03
N SER A 33 -8.04 6.41 -18.83
CA SER A 33 -8.09 7.46 -19.86
C SER A 33 -7.07 7.25 -20.99
N LEU A 34 -6.09 6.36 -20.80
CA LEU A 34 -5.07 6.05 -21.80
C LEU A 34 -5.59 5.07 -22.84
N THR A 35 -5.06 5.10 -24.07
CA THR A 35 -5.35 4.08 -25.10
C THR A 35 -4.56 2.78 -24.87
N PRO A 36 -4.92 1.64 -25.51
CA PRO A 36 -4.14 0.41 -25.39
C PRO A 36 -2.65 0.57 -25.69
N SER A 37 -2.30 1.36 -26.72
CA SER A 37 -0.90 1.59 -27.12
C SER A 37 -0.14 2.44 -26.10
N ASP A 38 -0.81 3.37 -25.41
CA ASP A 38 -0.20 4.19 -24.36
C ASP A 38 0.24 3.37 -23.14
N TRP A 39 -0.45 2.26 -22.84
CA TRP A 39 -0.02 1.35 -21.77
C TRP A 39 1.33 0.69 -22.08
N TRP A 40 1.77 0.67 -23.34
CA TRP A 40 3.09 0.18 -23.77
C TRP A 40 4.10 1.28 -24.03
N ASN A 41 3.65 2.53 -24.21
CA ASN A 41 4.53 3.67 -24.41
C ASN A 41 5.12 4.13 -23.07
N ASP A 42 6.43 3.96 -22.87
CA ASP A 42 7.08 4.34 -21.63
C ASP A 42 6.90 5.84 -21.32
N ALA A 43 6.85 6.71 -22.34
CA ALA A 43 6.58 8.12 -22.13
C ALA A 43 5.20 8.36 -21.50
N VAL A 44 4.17 7.61 -21.88
CA VAL A 44 2.83 7.87 -21.36
C VAL A 44 2.61 7.14 -20.04
N ALA A 45 3.07 5.89 -19.94
CA ALA A 45 2.98 5.10 -18.72
C ALA A 45 3.74 5.74 -17.54
N GLU A 46 4.98 6.21 -17.75
CA GLU A 46 5.77 6.86 -16.69
C GLU A 46 5.16 8.21 -16.27
N GLY A 47 4.59 8.99 -17.21
CA GLY A 47 3.87 10.21 -16.86
C GLY A 47 2.57 9.94 -16.09
N ALA A 48 1.83 8.89 -16.44
CA ALA A 48 0.67 8.45 -15.68
C ALA A 48 1.06 7.99 -14.28
N ALA A 49 2.14 7.23 -14.14
CA ALA A 49 2.66 6.83 -12.84
C ALA A 49 3.17 8.04 -12.02
N ALA A 50 3.75 9.06 -12.64
CA ALA A 50 4.11 10.31 -11.96
C ALA A 50 2.87 11.00 -11.37
N TYR A 51 1.76 11.08 -12.12
CA TYR A 51 0.49 11.59 -11.60
C TYR A 51 -0.02 10.76 -10.42
N VAL A 52 -0.07 9.43 -10.59
CA VAL A 52 -0.55 8.51 -9.54
C VAL A 52 0.32 8.58 -8.29
N THR A 53 1.62 8.81 -8.44
CA THR A 53 2.56 9.03 -7.33
C THR A 53 2.18 10.24 -6.49
N GLN A 54 1.83 11.35 -7.12
CA GLN A 54 1.39 12.54 -6.39
C GLN A 54 0.10 12.28 -5.62
N GLN A 55 -0.85 11.55 -6.22
CA GLN A 55 -2.07 11.12 -5.53
C GLN A 55 -1.76 10.17 -4.37
N HIS A 56 -0.79 9.26 -4.54
CA HIS A 56 -0.36 8.32 -3.50
C HIS A 56 0.30 9.04 -2.33
N ILE A 57 1.14 10.04 -2.59
CA ILE A 57 1.76 10.87 -1.54
C ILE A 57 0.68 11.59 -0.72
N ALA A 58 -0.33 12.18 -1.37
CA ALA A 58 -1.45 12.82 -0.68
C ALA A 58 -2.27 11.81 0.14
N PHE A 59 -2.55 10.65 -0.44
CA PHE A 59 -3.20 9.52 0.23
C PHE A 59 -2.43 9.08 1.49
N VAL A 60 -1.11 8.93 1.40
CA VAL A 60 -0.25 8.56 2.54
C VAL A 60 -0.29 9.63 3.63
N LYS A 61 -0.19 10.92 3.28
CA LYS A 61 -0.31 12.01 4.25
C LYS A 61 -1.65 11.97 4.99
N ALA A 62 -2.75 11.81 4.26
CA ALA A 62 -4.09 11.72 4.84
C ALA A 62 -4.23 10.49 5.75
N MET A 63 -3.74 9.33 5.32
CA MET A 63 -3.73 8.11 6.11
C MET A 63 -2.93 8.28 7.41
N ARG A 64 -1.73 8.85 7.34
CA ARG A 64 -0.91 9.12 8.54
C ARG A 64 -1.62 10.06 9.51
N GLN A 65 -2.24 11.13 9.01
CA GLN A 65 -2.99 12.06 9.84
C GLN A 65 -4.13 11.37 10.60
N GLN A 66 -4.85 10.45 9.96
CA GLN A 66 -5.89 9.65 10.63
C GLN A 66 -5.31 8.74 11.71
N GLY A 67 -4.16 8.10 11.42
CA GLY A 67 -3.45 7.29 12.42
C GLY A 67 -3.00 8.11 13.63
N ILE A 68 -2.49 9.31 13.43
CA ILE A 68 -2.08 10.24 14.50
C ILE A 68 -3.30 10.65 15.35
N SER A 69 -4.42 11.00 14.71
CA SER A 69 -5.66 11.38 15.40
C SER A 69 -6.20 10.24 16.29
N TYR A 70 -6.18 9.02 15.78
CA TYR A 70 -6.53 7.83 16.56
C TYR A 70 -5.56 7.65 17.75
N ALA A 71 -4.26 7.74 17.50
CA ALA A 71 -3.23 7.60 18.54
C ALA A 71 -3.40 8.65 19.64
N ASP A 72 -3.67 9.91 19.30
CA ASP A 72 -3.92 10.98 20.27
C ASP A 72 -5.11 10.67 21.17
N THR A 73 -6.18 10.10 20.60
CA THR A 73 -7.36 9.68 21.36
C THR A 73 -7.01 8.57 22.35
N MET A 74 -6.26 7.56 21.89
CA MET A 74 -5.84 6.44 22.74
C MET A 74 -4.84 6.85 23.82
N LEU A 75 -3.93 7.78 23.52
CA LEU A 75 -2.99 8.34 24.49
C LEU A 75 -3.71 9.11 25.61
N ARG A 76 -4.71 9.93 25.27
CA ARG A 76 -5.55 10.62 26.27
C ARG A 76 -6.32 9.64 27.15
N LEU A 77 -6.90 8.58 26.56
CA LEU A 77 -7.55 7.51 27.32
C LEU A 77 -6.57 6.76 28.23
N ALA A 78 -5.29 6.67 27.83
CA ALA A 78 -4.23 6.09 28.64
C ALA A 78 -3.66 7.06 29.71
N GLY A 79 -4.12 8.31 29.76
CA GLY A 79 -3.65 9.34 30.71
C GLY A 79 -2.36 10.05 30.32
N VAL A 80 -1.96 9.99 29.04
CA VAL A 80 -0.75 10.66 28.53
C VAL A 80 -1.08 12.08 28.08
N ASN A 81 -0.39 13.06 28.68
CA ASN A 81 -0.65 14.50 28.44
C ASN A 81 0.36 15.18 27.48
N GLY A 82 1.54 14.57 27.26
CA GLY A 82 2.55 15.06 26.31
C GLY A 82 2.52 14.25 25.02
N LEU A 83 2.21 14.90 23.90
CA LEU A 83 2.15 14.25 22.60
C LEU A 83 3.39 14.59 21.78
N GLY A 84 4.19 13.59 21.40
CA GLY A 84 5.43 13.82 20.65
C GLY A 84 5.20 13.99 19.15
N ASP A 85 6.02 14.80 18.48
CA ASP A 85 5.85 15.08 17.05
C ASP A 85 6.26 13.90 16.15
N VAL A 86 5.56 13.77 15.02
CA VAL A 86 5.87 12.79 13.98
C VAL A 86 5.75 13.41 12.59
N PRO A 87 6.53 12.93 11.61
CA PRO A 87 6.48 13.49 10.25
C PRO A 87 5.12 13.28 9.58
N GLN A 88 4.65 14.28 8.83
CA GLN A 88 3.41 14.18 8.06
C GLN A 88 3.49 13.18 6.90
N TYR A 89 4.68 12.98 6.35
CA TYR A 89 4.92 12.05 5.26
C TYR A 89 6.17 11.22 5.53
N GLU A 90 6.02 9.91 5.41
CA GLU A 90 7.11 8.94 5.34
C GLU A 90 6.76 7.96 4.23
N VAL A 91 7.77 7.50 3.49
CA VAL A 91 7.56 6.48 2.47
C VAL A 91 7.09 5.15 3.09
N VAL A 92 6.25 4.43 2.34
CA VAL A 92 5.58 3.24 2.88
C VAL A 92 6.40 1.96 2.66
N ARG A 93 7.20 1.91 1.61
CA ARG A 93 7.91 0.70 1.18
C ARG A 93 9.41 0.97 1.16
N ALA A 94 10.19 0.03 1.65
CA ALA A 94 11.65 0.02 1.48
C ALA A 94 12.01 -0.47 0.07
N ASN A 95 13.26 -0.26 -0.35
CA ASN A 95 13.85 -0.83 -1.58
C ASN A 95 13.09 -0.56 -2.90
N THR A 96 12.14 0.38 -2.88
CA THR A 96 11.41 0.89 -4.03
C THR A 96 11.11 2.37 -3.80
N ASP A 97 10.30 2.99 -4.65
CA ASP A 97 9.75 4.32 -4.42
C ASP A 97 8.29 4.40 -4.93
N PRO A 98 7.49 5.36 -4.46
CA PRO A 98 6.08 5.49 -4.83
C PRO A 98 5.81 5.53 -6.34
N TRP A 99 6.77 6.03 -7.13
CA TRP A 99 6.64 6.07 -8.59
C TRP A 99 6.80 4.69 -9.20
N GLN A 100 7.81 3.92 -8.78
CA GLN A 100 7.94 2.53 -9.20
C GLN A 100 6.75 1.66 -8.74
N VAL A 101 6.18 1.92 -7.56
CA VAL A 101 4.95 1.24 -7.11
C VAL A 101 3.76 1.58 -8.00
N SER A 102 3.64 2.84 -8.44
CA SER A 102 2.59 3.30 -9.34
C SER A 102 2.69 2.68 -10.73
N MET A 103 3.91 2.42 -11.23
CA MET A 103 4.16 1.74 -12.51
C MET A 103 3.70 0.28 -12.56
N ARG A 104 3.56 -0.39 -11.40
CA ARG A 104 3.15 -1.81 -11.34
C ARG A 104 1.79 -2.08 -11.98
N VAL A 105 0.93 -1.06 -12.08
CA VAL A 105 -0.36 -1.18 -12.77
C VAL A 105 -0.14 -1.46 -14.26
N ALA A 106 0.73 -0.69 -14.91
CA ALA A 106 1.09 -0.90 -16.31
C ALA A 106 1.87 -2.20 -16.49
N ASP A 107 2.81 -2.51 -15.59
CA ASP A 107 3.60 -3.74 -15.68
C ASP A 107 2.73 -5.00 -15.51
N GLU A 108 1.72 -4.99 -14.63
CA GLU A 108 0.79 -6.10 -14.48
C GLU A 108 -0.07 -6.28 -15.74
N TYR A 109 -0.60 -5.18 -16.30
CA TYR A 109 -1.32 -5.25 -17.58
C TYR A 109 -0.44 -5.83 -18.69
N ARG A 110 0.80 -5.34 -18.83
CA ARG A 110 1.77 -5.84 -19.82
C ARG A 110 2.06 -7.33 -19.60
N THR A 111 2.24 -7.75 -18.34
CA THR A 111 2.50 -9.14 -17.96
C THR A 111 1.37 -10.07 -18.35
N GLN A 112 0.11 -9.63 -18.22
CA GLN A 112 -1.01 -10.44 -18.70
C GLN A 112 -1.13 -10.39 -20.23
N ALA A 113 -0.94 -9.22 -20.85
CA ALA A 113 -1.06 -9.01 -22.29
C ALA A 113 0.06 -9.65 -23.14
N VAL A 114 1.22 -9.99 -22.57
CA VAL A 114 2.25 -10.78 -23.28
C VAL A 114 1.89 -12.25 -23.44
N LYS A 115 0.94 -12.78 -22.65
CA LYS A 115 0.54 -14.18 -22.72
C LYS A 115 -0.28 -14.49 -23.97
N ASN A 116 -0.96 -13.49 -24.51
CA ASN A 116 -1.78 -13.56 -25.72
C ASN A 116 -1.57 -12.27 -26.55
N PRO A 117 -0.42 -12.11 -27.22
CA PRO A 117 -0.09 -10.88 -27.95
C PRO A 117 -1.02 -10.60 -29.15
N GLU A 118 -1.64 -11.63 -29.72
CA GLU A 118 -2.52 -11.58 -30.89
C GLU A 118 -3.85 -10.85 -30.64
N ILE A 119 -4.30 -10.77 -29.38
CA ILE A 119 -5.57 -10.14 -29.00
C ILE A 119 -5.41 -8.71 -28.44
N ARG A 120 -4.26 -8.06 -28.67
CA ARG A 120 -4.04 -6.69 -28.18
C ARG A 120 -4.88 -5.69 -28.98
N PRO A 121 -5.74 -4.89 -28.33
CA PRO A 121 -6.57 -3.92 -29.03
C PRO A 121 -5.75 -2.79 -29.64
N ALA A 122 -6.16 -2.27 -30.79
CA ALA A 122 -5.72 -0.95 -31.26
C ALA A 122 -6.46 0.17 -30.50
N THR A 123 -7.77 0.00 -30.27
CA THR A 123 -8.58 0.87 -29.40
C THR A 123 -9.42 0.05 -28.40
N TRP A 124 -9.80 0.66 -27.27
CA TRP A 124 -10.70 0.00 -26.32
C TRP A 124 -12.07 -0.27 -26.92
N ASP A 125 -12.56 0.62 -27.78
CA ASP A 125 -13.87 0.53 -28.40
C ASP A 125 -13.98 -0.65 -29.37
N GLU A 126 -12.93 -0.94 -30.14
CA GLU A 126 -12.94 -2.05 -31.10
C GLU A 126 -13.15 -3.40 -30.40
N ILE A 127 -12.39 -3.71 -29.36
CA ILE A 127 -12.52 -4.99 -28.65
C ILE A 127 -13.78 -5.06 -27.78
N LEU A 128 -14.30 -3.93 -27.30
CA LEU A 128 -15.55 -3.93 -26.53
C LEU A 128 -16.81 -3.97 -27.40
N LYS A 129 -16.69 -3.77 -28.72
CA LYS A 129 -17.79 -3.84 -29.70
C LYS A 129 -17.79 -5.12 -30.53
N ASP A 130 -16.71 -5.90 -30.52
CA ASP A 130 -16.56 -7.08 -31.38
C ASP A 130 -17.35 -8.30 -30.86
N ALA A 131 -17.75 -9.18 -31.79
CA ALA A 131 -18.56 -10.37 -31.50
C ALA A 131 -17.75 -11.52 -30.85
N ASP A 132 -16.42 -11.45 -30.88
CA ASP A 132 -15.56 -12.42 -30.18
C ASP A 132 -15.47 -12.09 -28.70
N GLN A 133 -16.47 -12.61 -27.97
CA GLN A 133 -16.58 -12.51 -26.52
C GLN A 133 -15.31 -12.97 -25.79
N SER A 134 -14.56 -13.92 -26.36
CA SER A 134 -13.34 -14.48 -25.75
C SER A 134 -12.21 -13.45 -25.69
N ALA A 135 -11.92 -12.76 -26.80
CA ALA A 135 -10.90 -11.71 -26.84
C ALA A 135 -11.24 -10.54 -25.91
N ALA A 136 -12.51 -10.12 -25.89
CA ALA A 136 -13.00 -9.08 -24.98
C ALA A 136 -12.83 -9.48 -23.51
N ASP A 137 -13.10 -10.73 -23.16
CA ASP A 137 -12.99 -11.22 -21.79
C ASP A 137 -11.53 -11.33 -21.32
N HIS A 138 -10.60 -11.70 -22.20
CA HIS A 138 -9.17 -11.65 -21.90
C HIS A 138 -8.69 -10.22 -21.62
N VAL A 139 -9.05 -9.23 -22.45
CA VAL A 139 -8.66 -7.84 -22.23
C VAL A 139 -9.26 -7.28 -20.93
N LYS A 140 -10.53 -7.60 -20.64
CA LYS A 140 -11.16 -7.26 -19.35
C LYS A 140 -10.40 -7.89 -18.19
N ALA A 141 -9.96 -9.14 -18.31
CA ALA A 141 -9.18 -9.82 -17.29
C ALA A 141 -7.83 -9.14 -17.04
N TRP A 142 -7.13 -8.68 -18.08
CA TRP A 142 -5.86 -7.95 -17.94
C TRP A 142 -6.04 -6.63 -17.18
N LEU A 143 -7.05 -5.84 -17.58
CA LEU A 143 -7.39 -4.58 -16.89
C LEU A 143 -7.82 -4.85 -15.45
N MET A 144 -8.57 -5.93 -15.22
CA MET A 144 -8.98 -6.33 -13.88
C MET A 144 -7.77 -6.70 -13.01
N SER A 145 -6.80 -7.47 -13.52
CA SER A 145 -5.56 -7.78 -12.81
C SER A 145 -4.77 -6.52 -12.44
N ALA A 146 -4.64 -5.57 -13.39
CA ALA A 146 -4.00 -4.29 -13.13
C ALA A 146 -4.72 -3.46 -12.05
N LYS A 147 -6.06 -3.43 -12.06
CA LYS A 147 -6.86 -2.78 -11.02
C LYS A 147 -6.72 -3.47 -9.66
N ILE A 148 -6.73 -4.80 -9.63
CA ILE A 148 -6.50 -5.60 -8.41
C ILE A 148 -5.11 -5.30 -7.84
N GLN A 149 -4.09 -5.16 -8.68
CA GLN A 149 -2.74 -4.77 -8.26
C GLN A 149 -2.73 -3.38 -7.61
N LEU A 150 -3.41 -2.40 -8.20
CA LEU A 150 -3.58 -1.06 -7.63
C LEU A 150 -4.30 -1.09 -6.28
N GLU A 151 -5.43 -1.80 -6.19
CA GLU A 151 -6.22 -1.95 -4.97
C GLU A 151 -5.43 -2.63 -3.85
N ASN A 152 -4.72 -3.71 -4.18
CA ASN A 152 -3.89 -4.41 -3.21
C ASN A 152 -2.79 -3.51 -2.68
N ASN A 153 -2.10 -2.76 -3.54
CA ASN A 153 -1.08 -1.80 -3.11
C ASN A 153 -1.69 -0.70 -2.23
N ALA A 154 -2.82 -0.10 -2.64
CA ALA A 154 -3.49 0.95 -1.88
C ALA A 154 -3.93 0.47 -0.49
N VAL A 155 -4.55 -0.71 -0.41
CA VAL A 155 -4.97 -1.32 0.84
C VAL A 155 -3.76 -1.61 1.72
N THR A 156 -2.73 -2.30 1.21
CA THR A 156 -1.50 -2.57 1.97
C THR A 156 -0.95 -1.28 2.54
N ASP A 157 -0.77 -0.28 1.68
CA ASP A 157 -0.05 0.93 2.04
C ASP A 157 -0.83 1.76 3.05
N GLY A 158 -2.16 1.81 2.93
CA GLY A 158 -3.05 2.45 3.90
C GLY A 158 -2.94 1.84 5.30
N TYR A 159 -2.99 0.50 5.40
CA TYR A 159 -2.82 -0.19 6.68
C TYR A 159 -1.42 -0.02 7.27
N VAL A 160 -0.38 -0.16 6.44
CA VAL A 160 1.02 -0.04 6.90
C VAL A 160 1.31 1.38 7.38
N THR A 161 0.92 2.40 6.61
CA THR A 161 1.23 3.79 6.95
C THR A 161 0.47 4.27 8.18
N GLN A 162 -0.81 3.90 8.35
CA GLN A 162 -1.57 4.23 9.56
C GLN A 162 -0.98 3.56 10.80
N ASN A 163 -0.70 2.26 10.72
CA ASN A 163 -0.11 1.53 11.85
C ASN A 163 1.24 2.12 12.25
N ARG A 164 2.10 2.44 11.28
CA ARG A 164 3.39 3.07 11.55
C ARG A 164 3.24 4.46 12.16
N ALA A 165 2.31 5.29 11.67
CA ALA A 165 2.05 6.60 12.25
C ALA A 165 1.56 6.50 13.71
N ILE A 166 0.65 5.57 14.01
CA ILE A 166 0.17 5.28 15.36
C ILE A 166 1.34 4.90 16.28
N GLN A 167 2.16 3.94 15.84
CA GLN A 167 3.32 3.50 16.61
C GLN A 167 4.35 4.61 16.81
N SER A 168 4.66 5.39 15.77
CA SER A 168 5.57 6.55 15.88
C SER A 168 5.04 7.56 16.88
N ARG A 169 3.73 7.85 16.85
CA ARG A 169 3.10 8.80 17.78
C ARG A 169 3.18 8.30 19.22
N TYR A 170 2.86 7.03 19.47
CA TYR A 170 3.04 6.42 20.80
C TYR A 170 4.49 6.46 21.27
N ARG A 171 5.46 6.09 20.42
CA ARG A 171 6.89 6.11 20.75
C ARG A 171 7.39 7.50 21.10
N SER A 172 6.98 8.51 20.34
CA SER A 172 7.34 9.91 20.57
C SER A 172 6.71 10.47 21.86
N SER A 173 5.62 9.86 22.31
CA SER A 173 4.88 10.23 23.53
C SER A 173 5.28 9.40 24.76
N GLY A 174 6.43 8.69 24.71
CA GLY A 174 6.98 7.94 25.85
C GLY A 174 6.33 6.58 26.12
N VAL A 175 5.51 6.05 25.20
CA VAL A 175 4.89 4.72 25.37
C VAL A 175 5.82 3.63 24.84
N GLU A 176 6.11 2.64 25.70
CA GLU A 176 7.06 1.55 25.43
C GLU A 176 6.41 0.19 25.18
N ARG A 177 5.13 0.02 25.54
CA ARG A 177 4.38 -1.22 25.41
C ARG A 177 3.08 -1.02 24.65
N TYR A 178 2.71 -2.01 23.84
CA TYR A 178 1.52 -1.96 23.00
C TYR A 178 0.77 -3.29 23.01
N ARG A 179 -0.52 -3.21 22.67
CA ARG A 179 -1.37 -4.37 22.38
C ARG A 179 -2.05 -4.21 21.03
N ARG A 180 -2.26 -5.32 20.34
CA ARG A 180 -3.17 -5.37 19.18
C ARG A 180 -4.61 -5.46 19.67
N VAL A 181 -5.48 -4.59 19.17
CA VAL A 181 -6.92 -4.68 19.44
C VAL A 181 -7.58 -5.21 18.18
N ILE A 182 -8.22 -6.38 18.28
CA ILE A 182 -8.97 -6.97 17.16
C ILE A 182 -10.36 -6.35 17.08
N HIS A 183 -10.88 -6.23 15.86
CA HIS A 183 -12.18 -5.66 15.57
C HIS A 183 -13.00 -6.61 14.68
N PRO A 184 -13.46 -7.76 15.22
CA PRO A 184 -14.29 -8.69 14.45
C PRO A 184 -15.60 -8.06 13.97
N GLU A 185 -16.11 -7.04 14.66
CA GLU A 185 -17.27 -6.23 14.26
C GLU A 185 -17.07 -5.50 12.92
N LEU A 186 -15.82 -5.27 12.51
CA LEU A 186 -15.47 -4.64 11.24
C LEU A 186 -15.20 -5.67 10.13
N SER A 187 -15.36 -6.97 10.40
CA SER A 187 -15.05 -8.06 9.48
C SER A 187 -16.26 -8.94 9.21
N LYS A 188 -16.61 -9.14 7.93
CA LYS A 188 -17.67 -10.08 7.52
C LYS A 188 -17.36 -11.54 7.89
N THR A 189 -16.07 -11.88 8.00
CA THR A 189 -15.61 -13.25 8.29
C THR A 189 -14.95 -13.37 9.67
N GLY A 190 -15.01 -12.32 10.50
CA GLY A 190 -14.31 -12.25 11.79
C GLY A 190 -12.80 -11.99 11.68
N SER A 191 -12.13 -12.00 12.84
CA SER A 191 -10.68 -11.81 12.95
C SER A 191 -9.92 -13.08 12.57
N CYS A 192 -8.81 -12.96 11.82
CA CYS A 192 -7.99 -14.14 11.51
C CYS A 192 -7.28 -14.66 12.78
N GLY A 193 -7.03 -15.98 12.85
CA GLY A 193 -6.43 -16.62 14.03
C GLY A 193 -5.08 -16.03 14.44
N LEU A 194 -4.37 -15.40 13.51
CA LEU A 194 -3.11 -14.71 13.78
C LEU A 194 -3.31 -13.35 14.48
N CYS A 195 -4.27 -12.54 14.03
CA CYS A 195 -4.60 -11.26 14.69
C CYS A 195 -5.14 -11.50 16.11
N VAL A 196 -5.83 -12.62 16.31
CA VAL A 196 -6.25 -13.10 17.63
C VAL A 196 -5.06 -13.41 18.54
N VAL A 197 -4.11 -14.25 18.09
CA VAL A 197 -2.91 -14.57 18.89
C VAL A 197 -2.11 -13.31 19.16
N ALA A 198 -2.04 -12.38 18.21
CA ALA A 198 -1.40 -11.10 18.45
C ALA A 198 -2.12 -10.28 19.54
N ALA A 199 -3.45 -10.32 19.63
CA ALA A 199 -4.21 -9.55 20.62
C ALA A 199 -4.00 -10.01 22.07
N THR A 200 -3.66 -11.28 22.30
CA THR A 200 -3.37 -11.78 23.65
C THR A 200 -1.98 -11.37 24.16
N ASN A 201 -1.09 -10.94 23.27
CA ASN A 201 0.28 -10.59 23.59
C ASN A 201 0.47 -9.10 23.90
N THR A 202 1.47 -8.80 24.73
CA THR A 202 2.01 -7.45 24.92
C THR A 202 3.30 -7.35 24.12
N PHE A 203 3.43 -6.32 23.30
CA PHE A 203 4.61 -6.10 22.47
C PHE A 203 5.42 -4.94 23.02
N THR A 204 6.75 -5.04 22.93
CA THR A 204 7.64 -3.91 23.19
C THR A 204 7.89 -3.11 21.91
N ARG A 205 8.61 -1.99 22.05
CA ARG A 205 9.00 -1.04 20.98
C ARG A 205 9.44 -1.66 19.66
N ALA A 206 10.06 -2.84 19.67
CA ALA A 206 10.65 -3.50 18.51
C ALA A 206 9.77 -4.61 17.89
N ASP A 207 8.73 -5.09 18.58
CA ASP A 207 8.13 -6.40 18.27
C ASP A 207 6.81 -6.31 17.48
N LEU A 208 6.24 -5.11 17.33
CA LEU A 208 4.91 -4.96 16.73
C LEU A 208 4.95 -4.89 15.19
N MET A 209 5.02 -6.07 14.55
CA MET A 209 5.17 -6.22 13.11
C MET A 209 4.00 -5.66 12.28
N PRO A 210 4.24 -5.15 11.05
CA PRO A 210 3.19 -4.75 10.12
C PRO A 210 2.26 -5.92 9.77
N MET A 211 0.98 -5.63 9.56
CA MET A 211 0.02 -6.66 9.13
C MET A 211 -0.01 -6.81 7.62
N HIS A 212 -0.37 -8.01 7.18
CA HIS A 212 -0.82 -8.27 5.81
C HIS A 212 -2.18 -7.60 5.54
N ASN A 213 -2.53 -7.53 4.27
CA ASN A 213 -3.72 -6.82 3.77
C ASN A 213 -5.00 -7.31 4.46
N ARG A 214 -5.93 -6.37 4.71
CA ARG A 214 -7.33 -6.59 5.13
C ARG A 214 -7.55 -7.11 6.57
N CYS A 215 -6.54 -7.19 7.45
CA CYS A 215 -6.84 -7.47 8.87
C CYS A 215 -7.49 -6.25 9.55
N LYS A 216 -8.58 -6.51 10.29
CA LYS A 216 -9.34 -5.52 11.07
C LYS A 216 -8.81 -5.46 12.50
N CYS A 217 -7.63 -4.87 12.68
CA CYS A 217 -7.06 -4.65 14.00
C CYS A 217 -6.37 -3.28 14.10
N THR A 218 -6.27 -2.76 15.32
CA THR A 218 -5.60 -1.50 15.66
C THR A 218 -4.51 -1.74 16.72
N VAL A 219 -3.88 -0.66 17.18
CA VAL A 219 -2.81 -0.68 18.18
C VAL A 219 -3.19 0.20 19.35
N ALA A 220 -3.26 -0.36 20.56
CA ALA A 220 -3.49 0.37 21.80
C ALA A 220 -2.19 0.52 22.60
N PRO A 221 -1.92 1.69 23.22
CA PRO A 221 -0.78 1.89 24.11
C PRO A 221 -1.06 1.26 25.47
N ILE A 222 -0.02 0.75 26.16
CA ILE A 222 -0.11 0.29 27.54
C ILE A 222 0.77 1.19 28.40
N VAL A 223 0.18 1.83 29.43
CA VAL A 223 0.88 2.75 30.33
C VAL A 223 0.68 2.28 31.78
N GLY A 224 1.76 1.90 32.47
CA GLY A 224 1.67 1.34 33.82
C GLY A 224 0.78 0.08 33.86
N SER A 225 -0.27 0.11 34.69
CA SER A 225 -1.33 -0.91 34.76
C SER A 225 -2.54 -0.62 33.86
N ASN A 226 -2.56 0.52 33.17
CA ASN A 226 -3.65 0.92 32.29
C ASN A 226 -3.45 0.33 30.89
N ASP A 227 -4.24 -0.70 30.57
CA ASP A 227 -4.30 -1.33 29.25
C ASP A 227 -5.69 -1.11 28.64
N PRO A 228 -5.91 -0.01 27.89
CA PRO A 228 -7.20 0.30 27.29
C PRO A 228 -7.62 -0.73 26.23
N GLY A 229 -6.72 -1.60 25.77
CA GLY A 229 -6.99 -2.68 24.83
C GLY A 229 -7.33 -4.02 25.48
N LEU A 230 -7.20 -4.16 26.81
CA LEU A 230 -7.48 -5.41 27.53
C LEU A 230 -8.98 -5.58 27.79
N LYS A 231 -9.73 -5.88 26.72
CA LYS A 231 -11.05 -6.50 26.77
C LYS A 231 -11.21 -7.45 25.59
N LEU A 232 -10.62 -8.64 25.69
CA LEU A 232 -11.08 -9.77 24.86
C LEU A 232 -12.35 -10.29 25.55
N ASN A 233 -13.50 -10.10 24.91
CA ASN A 233 -14.72 -10.68 25.45
C ASN A 233 -14.79 -12.17 25.07
N SER A 234 -15.69 -12.90 25.73
CA SER A 234 -15.89 -14.34 25.51
C SER A 234 -16.25 -14.70 24.06
N ASP A 235 -16.81 -13.77 23.30
CA ASP A 235 -17.26 -13.98 21.91
C ASP A 235 -16.08 -13.94 20.92
N ASP A 236 -15.11 -13.06 21.19
CA ASP A 236 -13.83 -13.01 20.50
C ASP A 236 -13.09 -14.34 20.65
N LEU A 237 -13.03 -14.87 21.88
CA LEU A 237 -12.46 -16.17 22.22
C LEU A 237 -13.18 -17.34 21.52
N MET A 238 -14.52 -17.28 21.46
CA MET A 238 -15.34 -18.29 20.78
C MET A 238 -15.05 -18.36 19.27
N THR A 239 -14.74 -17.21 18.66
CA THR A 239 -14.41 -17.10 17.23
C THR A 239 -13.08 -17.80 16.90
N ILE A 240 -12.11 -17.74 17.80
CA ILE A 240 -10.83 -18.48 17.73
C ILE A 240 -11.08 -19.98 17.65
N TYR A 241 -11.89 -20.48 18.58
CA TYR A 241 -12.16 -21.90 18.70
C TYR A 241 -12.96 -22.41 17.51
N LYS A 242 -13.92 -21.62 17.00
CA LYS A 242 -14.64 -21.96 15.75
C LYS A 242 -13.71 -22.08 14.54
N ALA A 243 -12.77 -21.15 14.38
CA ALA A 243 -11.81 -21.20 13.27
C ALA A 243 -10.90 -22.44 13.35
N ALA A 244 -10.39 -22.76 14.54
CA ALA A 244 -9.59 -23.96 14.78
C ALA A 244 -10.40 -25.25 14.58
N GLY A 245 -11.68 -25.25 14.98
CA GLY A 245 -12.62 -26.33 14.75
C GLY A 245 -12.81 -26.63 13.26
N LYS A 246 -13.07 -25.60 12.44
CA LYS A 246 -13.29 -25.78 11.00
C LYS A 246 -12.11 -26.43 10.29
N THR A 247 -10.87 -26.05 10.64
CA THR A 247 -9.65 -26.69 10.12
C THR A 247 -9.50 -28.15 10.57
N ALA A 248 -10.18 -28.54 11.64
CA ALA A 248 -10.22 -29.88 12.19
C ALA A 248 -11.48 -30.70 11.82
N GLY A 249 -12.35 -30.16 10.96
CA GLY A 249 -13.63 -30.79 10.59
C GLY A 249 -14.69 -30.76 11.70
N ARG A 250 -14.69 -29.73 12.56
CA ARG A 250 -15.58 -29.59 13.72
C ARG A 250 -16.17 -28.18 13.81
N ASP A 251 -17.22 -28.00 14.59
CA ASP A 251 -17.85 -26.68 14.77
C ASP A 251 -16.98 -25.70 15.58
N TYR A 252 -16.24 -26.20 16.57
CA TYR A 252 -15.20 -25.48 17.30
C TYR A 252 -14.14 -26.44 17.86
N SER A 253 -12.94 -25.93 18.16
CA SER A 253 -11.87 -26.68 18.83
C SER A 253 -11.02 -25.76 19.69
N THR A 254 -10.81 -26.19 20.93
CA THR A 254 -9.83 -25.62 21.87
C THR A 254 -8.54 -26.45 21.91
N SER A 255 -8.45 -27.51 21.08
CA SER A 255 -7.32 -28.43 21.10
C SER A 255 -6.06 -27.79 20.52
N ALA A 256 -4.94 -27.93 21.25
CA ALA A 256 -3.62 -27.48 20.82
C ALA A 256 -3.22 -28.04 19.43
N THR A 257 -3.64 -29.27 19.11
CA THR A 257 -3.36 -29.93 17.83
C THR A 257 -4.12 -29.32 16.64
N ASP A 258 -5.27 -28.70 16.89
CA ASP A 258 -6.07 -28.08 15.82
C ASP A 258 -5.67 -26.61 15.62
N LEU A 259 -5.33 -25.94 16.72
CA LEU A 259 -4.74 -24.59 16.70
C LEU A 259 -3.39 -24.56 15.96
N THR A 260 -2.61 -25.64 16.01
CA THR A 260 -1.30 -25.76 15.33
C THR A 260 -1.38 -26.10 13.83
N LYS A 261 -2.55 -26.46 13.30
CA LYS A 261 -2.74 -26.73 11.86
C LYS A 261 -2.75 -25.45 11.01
N LEU A 262 -2.92 -24.28 11.61
CA LEU A 262 -2.74 -22.96 10.98
C LEU A 262 -1.24 -22.67 10.79
N ARG A 263 -0.58 -23.39 9.88
CA ARG A 263 0.87 -23.24 9.65
C ARG A 263 1.14 -22.00 8.80
N VAL A 264 1.46 -20.89 9.47
CA VAL A 264 2.01 -19.67 8.88
C VAL A 264 3.52 -19.59 9.13
N LYS A 265 4.24 -18.84 8.29
CA LYS A 265 5.64 -18.46 8.51
C LYS A 265 5.78 -16.95 8.39
N VAL A 266 6.69 -16.38 9.18
CA VAL A 266 7.15 -15.01 8.97
C VAL A 266 8.17 -15.04 7.83
N VAL A 267 7.95 -14.20 6.82
CA VAL A 267 8.87 -14.01 5.70
C VAL A 267 9.23 -12.54 5.63
N ASN A 268 10.50 -12.23 5.39
CA ASN A 268 10.91 -10.86 5.17
C ASN A 268 10.59 -10.46 3.73
N ASN A 269 9.58 -9.60 3.54
CA ASN A 269 9.32 -8.96 2.26
C ASN A 269 10.25 -7.74 2.14
N SER A 270 11.00 -7.63 1.04
CA SER A 270 11.99 -6.57 0.85
C SER A 270 11.42 -5.15 0.85
N GLU A 271 10.12 -4.96 0.68
CA GLU A 271 9.48 -3.64 0.68
C GLU A 271 8.69 -3.35 1.95
N LEU A 272 7.94 -4.34 2.41
CA LEU A 272 6.98 -4.20 3.50
C LEU A 272 7.55 -4.62 4.86
N GLY A 273 8.61 -5.43 4.83
CA GLY A 273 9.25 -6.03 5.99
C GLY A 273 8.65 -7.39 6.33
N PRO A 274 8.72 -7.80 7.60
CA PRO A 274 8.15 -9.05 8.05
C PRO A 274 6.65 -9.13 7.72
N VAL A 275 6.29 -10.07 6.85
CA VAL A 275 4.91 -10.41 6.49
C VAL A 275 4.65 -11.86 6.83
N LEU A 276 3.39 -12.17 7.13
CA LEU A 276 2.98 -13.54 7.43
C LEU A 276 2.41 -14.18 6.17
N LEU A 277 3.02 -15.29 5.76
CA LEU A 277 2.61 -16.09 4.62
C LEU A 277 2.23 -17.50 5.06
N ARG A 278 1.54 -18.24 4.20
CA ARG A 278 1.38 -19.68 4.38
C ARG A 278 2.76 -20.36 4.44
N LYS A 279 2.89 -21.43 5.23
CA LYS A 279 4.16 -22.17 5.39
C LYS A 279 4.81 -22.56 4.05
N ASP A 280 3.99 -22.93 3.07
CA ASP A 280 4.39 -23.37 1.73
C ASP A 280 4.56 -22.23 0.70
N ALA A 281 4.33 -20.97 1.09
CA ALA A 281 4.48 -19.85 0.16
C ALA A 281 5.94 -19.73 -0.32
N PRO A 282 6.19 -19.51 -1.62
CA PRO A 282 7.54 -19.28 -2.12
C PRO A 282 8.14 -18.02 -1.50
N VAL A 283 9.44 -18.06 -1.23
CA VAL A 283 10.21 -16.93 -0.69
C VAL A 283 11.36 -16.65 -1.64
N ASN A 284 11.59 -15.38 -1.96
CA ASN A 284 12.78 -14.98 -2.68
C ASN A 284 13.93 -14.79 -1.69
N GLU A 285 14.84 -15.75 -1.64
CA GLU A 285 16.01 -15.72 -0.74
C GLU A 285 17.02 -14.63 -1.11
N ASN A 286 16.98 -14.13 -2.35
CA ASN A 286 17.86 -13.08 -2.86
C ASN A 286 17.24 -11.68 -2.76
N ALA A 287 16.15 -11.52 -2.01
CA ALA A 287 15.49 -10.23 -1.87
C ALA A 287 16.39 -9.25 -1.06
N PRO A 288 16.48 -7.96 -1.44
CA PRO A 288 17.25 -6.98 -0.68
C PRO A 288 16.83 -6.92 0.79
N GLU A 289 17.79 -6.66 1.67
CA GLU A 289 17.52 -6.50 3.10
C GLU A 289 16.49 -5.39 3.31
N TRP A 290 15.47 -5.68 4.12
CA TRP A 290 14.47 -4.70 4.48
C TRP A 290 14.89 -3.90 5.70
N HIS A 291 14.73 -2.59 5.62
CA HIS A 291 14.83 -1.68 6.76
C HIS A 291 13.51 -0.93 6.93
N LEU A 292 13.13 -0.66 8.18
CA LEU A 292 11.94 0.12 8.49
C LEU A 292 12.06 1.52 7.86
N PRO A 293 11.10 1.93 7.01
CA PRO A 293 11.13 3.27 6.44
C PRO A 293 11.10 4.36 7.51
N ASP A 294 12.03 5.31 7.38
CA ASP A 294 12.18 6.48 8.23
C ASP A 294 12.35 7.75 7.35
N MET A 295 12.69 8.88 7.97
CA MET A 295 12.91 10.12 7.24
C MET A 295 14.18 10.12 6.39
N ARG A 296 15.22 9.35 6.77
CA ARG A 296 16.43 9.21 5.94
C ARG A 296 16.11 8.47 4.65
N MET A 297 15.38 7.36 4.76
CA MET A 297 14.89 6.62 3.61
C MET A 297 13.92 7.46 2.78
N THR A 298 13.02 8.20 3.42
CA THR A 298 12.10 9.11 2.72
C THR A 298 12.87 10.14 1.88
N HIS A 299 13.92 10.74 2.43
CA HIS A 299 14.81 11.65 1.70
C HIS A 299 15.48 10.95 0.51
N ALA A 300 16.10 9.79 0.74
CA ALA A 300 16.78 9.02 -0.31
C ALA A 300 15.83 8.59 -1.45
N GLN A 301 14.58 8.24 -1.14
CA GLN A 301 13.58 7.92 -2.17
C GLN A 301 13.14 9.16 -2.94
N MET A 302 13.03 10.31 -2.27
CA MET A 302 12.73 11.59 -2.92
C MET A 302 13.86 12.05 -3.84
N GLU A 303 15.12 11.85 -3.46
CA GLU A 303 16.29 12.09 -4.32
C GLU A 303 16.25 11.22 -5.58
N ARG A 304 15.91 9.93 -5.46
CA ARG A 304 15.75 9.04 -6.62
C ARG A 304 14.62 9.48 -7.54
N MET A 305 13.46 9.84 -6.97
CA MET A 305 12.34 10.36 -7.77
C MET A 305 12.68 11.69 -8.43
N PHE A 306 13.42 12.58 -7.76
CA PHE A 306 13.91 13.83 -8.33
C PHE A 306 14.88 13.59 -9.51
N ALA A 307 15.83 12.68 -9.35
CA ALA A 307 16.77 12.30 -10.41
C ALA A 307 16.03 11.72 -11.62
N ARG A 308 15.07 10.82 -11.39
CA ARG A 308 14.22 10.26 -12.45
C ARG A 308 13.40 11.34 -13.16
N ALA A 309 12.75 12.22 -12.40
CA ALA A 309 11.94 13.30 -12.96
C ALA A 309 12.80 14.27 -13.78
N THR A 310 14.03 14.53 -13.35
CA THR A 310 14.99 15.40 -14.04
C THR A 310 15.41 14.80 -15.38
N GLU A 311 15.83 13.53 -15.38
CA GLU A 311 16.20 12.81 -16.62
C GLU A 311 15.01 12.76 -17.56
N PHE A 312 13.84 12.31 -17.08
CA PHE A 312 12.67 12.16 -17.94
C PHE A 312 12.19 13.50 -18.49
N ASN A 313 12.20 14.57 -17.69
CA ASN A 313 11.89 15.92 -18.16
C ASN A 313 12.79 16.35 -19.32
N SER A 314 14.09 16.03 -19.27
CA SER A 314 15.02 16.26 -20.39
C SER A 314 14.62 15.45 -21.62
N ARG A 315 14.28 14.17 -21.45
CA ARG A 315 13.89 13.27 -22.55
C ARG A 315 12.56 13.63 -23.20
N TYR A 316 11.58 14.12 -22.44
CA TYR A 316 10.36 14.68 -23.04
C TYR A 316 10.66 15.94 -23.84
N LYS A 317 11.54 16.82 -23.35
CA LYS A 317 11.95 18.01 -24.09
C LYS A 317 12.63 17.62 -25.40
N GLU A 318 13.60 16.70 -25.35
CA GLU A 318 14.27 16.15 -26.53
C GLU A 318 13.25 15.56 -27.52
N LEU A 319 12.31 14.75 -27.02
CA LEU A 319 11.27 14.14 -27.85
C LEU A 319 10.37 15.19 -28.50
N LEU A 320 9.84 16.14 -27.74
CA LEU A 320 8.79 17.06 -28.20
C LEU A 320 9.34 18.25 -29.01
N ASP A 321 10.57 18.70 -28.73
CA ASP A 321 11.21 19.78 -29.49
C ASP A 321 11.96 19.26 -30.73
N GLY A 322 12.31 17.97 -30.76
CA GLY A 322 13.03 17.36 -31.89
C GLY A 322 12.11 16.82 -32.99
N ASP A 323 12.70 16.51 -34.14
CA ASP A 323 11.97 16.01 -35.32
C ASP A 323 11.66 14.50 -35.26
N LYS A 324 12.29 13.75 -34.35
CA LYS A 324 12.11 12.30 -34.23
C LYS A 324 10.79 11.95 -33.55
N ASP A 325 10.18 10.83 -33.94
CA ASP A 325 8.98 10.29 -33.31
C ASP A 325 9.25 9.49 -32.03
N SER A 326 10.53 9.19 -31.76
CA SER A 326 10.95 8.49 -30.53
C SER A 326 12.35 8.87 -30.05
N VAL A 327 12.55 8.72 -28.74
CA VAL A 327 13.84 8.87 -28.05
C VAL A 327 14.07 7.62 -27.20
N ARG A 328 15.23 6.98 -27.37
CA ARG A 328 15.66 5.82 -26.57
C ARG A 328 16.78 6.22 -25.64
N PHE A 329 16.71 5.78 -24.40
CA PHE A 329 17.73 6.07 -23.39
C PHE A 329 17.75 5.00 -22.31
N ARG A 330 18.77 5.01 -21.46
CA ARG A 330 18.87 4.14 -20.28
C ARG A 330 18.87 4.98 -19.03
N PHE A 331 18.14 4.54 -18.02
CA PHE A 331 18.12 5.14 -16.70
C PHE A 331 17.94 4.03 -15.65
N ASP A 332 18.71 4.09 -14.57
CA ASP A 332 18.61 3.15 -13.43
C ASP A 332 18.60 1.67 -13.87
N GLY A 333 19.51 1.31 -14.78
CA GLY A 333 19.65 -0.05 -15.32
C GLY A 333 18.60 -0.45 -16.37
N ARG A 334 17.49 0.28 -16.51
CA ARG A 334 16.40 -0.01 -17.46
C ARG A 334 16.55 0.79 -18.77
N SER A 335 16.18 0.17 -19.88
CA SER A 335 16.05 0.83 -21.18
C SER A 335 14.62 1.37 -21.32
N TYR A 336 14.51 2.58 -21.87
CA TYR A 336 13.26 3.27 -22.11
C TYR A 336 13.14 3.67 -23.58
N GLU A 337 11.93 3.61 -24.12
CA GLU A 337 11.60 4.18 -25.42
C GLU A 337 10.41 5.12 -25.30
N PHE A 338 10.68 6.42 -25.38
CA PHE A 338 9.65 7.44 -25.35
C PHE A 338 9.17 7.70 -26.78
N LYS A 339 7.87 7.56 -27.04
CA LYS A 339 7.26 7.82 -28.36
C LYS A 339 6.27 8.98 -28.30
N LYS A 340 6.20 9.77 -29.37
CA LYS A 340 5.18 10.81 -29.54
C LYS A 340 3.81 10.17 -29.73
N THR A 341 2.86 10.56 -28.88
CA THR A 341 1.43 10.29 -29.02
C THR A 341 0.66 11.53 -28.59
N VAL A 342 -0.66 11.50 -28.78
CA VAL A 342 -1.56 12.57 -28.34
C VAL A 342 -1.49 12.83 -26.83
N HIS A 343 -1.06 11.84 -26.04
CA HIS A 343 -0.96 11.94 -24.58
C HIS A 343 0.44 12.33 -24.06
N THR A 344 1.47 12.35 -24.92
CA THR A 344 2.87 12.61 -24.49
C THR A 344 3.03 13.98 -23.82
N LYS A 345 2.37 15.02 -24.33
CA LYS A 345 2.45 16.38 -23.75
C LYS A 345 1.84 16.43 -22.34
N GLN A 346 0.72 15.76 -22.13
CA GLN A 346 0.06 15.68 -20.82
C GLN A 346 0.90 14.85 -19.83
N ALA A 347 1.48 13.73 -20.30
CA ALA A 347 2.41 12.91 -19.53
C ALA A 347 3.63 13.72 -19.04
N TRP A 348 4.21 14.56 -19.91
CA TRP A 348 5.31 15.45 -19.55
C TRP A 348 4.93 16.44 -18.45
N GLN A 349 3.72 17.00 -18.48
CA GLN A 349 3.24 17.90 -17.43
C GLN A 349 3.18 17.22 -16.06
N TYR A 350 2.77 15.95 -16.00
CA TYR A 350 2.77 15.20 -14.73
C TYR A 350 4.19 14.95 -14.21
N VAL A 351 5.15 14.63 -15.09
CA VAL A 351 6.56 14.51 -14.71
C VAL A 351 7.12 15.84 -14.21
N ARG A 352 6.80 16.96 -14.86
CA ARG A 352 7.21 18.31 -14.41
C ARG A 352 6.59 18.67 -13.05
N SER A 353 5.33 18.30 -12.82
CA SER A 353 4.67 18.48 -11.54
C SER A 353 5.38 17.70 -10.43
N LEU A 354 5.74 16.43 -10.68
CA LEU A 354 6.46 15.61 -9.71
C LEU A 354 7.91 16.07 -9.50
N LEU A 355 8.56 16.59 -10.54
CA LEU A 355 9.87 17.25 -10.44
C LEU A 355 9.81 18.46 -9.50
N ALA A 356 8.83 19.34 -9.68
CA ALA A 356 8.64 20.50 -8.82
C ALA A 356 8.34 20.09 -7.37
N TYR A 357 7.48 19.09 -7.17
CA TYR A 357 7.15 18.55 -5.86
C TYR A 357 8.40 17.99 -5.14
N SER A 358 9.18 17.14 -5.82
CA SER A 358 10.37 16.51 -5.25
C SER A 358 11.47 17.53 -4.96
N ARG A 359 11.67 18.53 -5.83
CA ARG A 359 12.55 19.67 -5.58
C ARG A 359 12.18 20.42 -4.31
N GLY A 360 10.90 20.75 -4.17
CA GLY A 360 10.38 21.46 -2.99
C GLY A 360 10.50 20.65 -1.71
N PHE A 361 10.27 19.34 -1.77
CA PHE A 361 10.46 18.44 -0.63
C PHE A 361 11.93 18.40 -0.16
N LEU A 362 12.87 18.41 -1.09
CA LEU A 362 14.32 18.36 -0.82
C LEU A 362 14.92 19.72 -0.44
N GLY A 363 14.13 20.80 -0.44
CA GLY A 363 14.62 22.15 -0.12
C GLY A 363 15.63 22.71 -1.13
N LEU A 364 15.63 22.20 -2.35
CA LEU A 364 16.54 22.64 -3.41
C LEU A 364 16.05 23.96 -4.03
N ALA A 365 16.98 24.89 -4.30
CA ALA A 365 16.68 26.18 -4.92
C ALA A 365 16.02 26.03 -6.31
N ALA A 366 15.21 27.02 -6.68
CA ALA A 366 14.37 27.02 -7.89
C ALA A 366 15.17 27.06 -9.19
#